data_AF-A0A6P6RVG6-F1
#
_entry.id   AF-A0A6P6RVG6-F1
#
_cell.length_a   1.000
_cell.length_b   1.000
_cell.length_c   1.000
_cell.angle_alpha   90.00
_cell.angle_beta   90.00
_cell.angle_gamma   90.00
#
_symmetry.space_group_name_H-M   'P 1'
#
loop_
_entity.id
_entity.type
_entity.pdbx_description
1 polymer ?
#
loop_
_entity_poly.entity_id
_entity_poly.type
_entity_poly.pdbx_seq_one_letter_code
_entity_poly.pdbx_strand_id
1 'polypeptide(L)'
;RNNNFFVAEMSALSILFNDASVLENFHCSLTFRVLNDSSCNLFALLSDAEAREVRSKIIELILATDMRTHFEFLNRFRTIRGSEQFNFKKNEDDRWLAAELCMRASDIGHGALKWKQHFEWTARATTEFYLQGDEESRLGRTMSPLCDRETHAQLATSQLGFLRHVVRPLFVELDAIEKQKTITDALKNLDDNCEQWEKLGEAEQLIVFPQPVREQEATLQ
;
A
#
# COMPACT_ATOMS: atom_id res chain seq x y z
N ARG A 1 -7.18 1.68 10.47
CA ARG A 1 -6.26 1.64 11.64
C ARG A 1 -5.04 0.81 11.25
N ASN A 2 -3.83 1.20 11.67
CA ASN A 2 -2.58 0.51 11.30
C ASN A 2 -2.07 -0.47 12.37
N ASN A 3 -1.01 -1.25 12.04
CA ASN A 3 -0.40 -2.23 12.94
C ASN A 3 0.00 -1.63 14.31
N ASN A 4 0.61 -0.44 14.34
CA ASN A 4 1.06 0.21 15.58
C ASN A 4 -0.10 0.50 16.54
N PHE A 5 -1.26 0.89 16.01
CA PHE A 5 -2.46 1.08 16.82
C PHE A 5 -2.87 -0.21 17.54
N PHE A 6 -2.94 -1.34 16.81
CA PHE A 6 -3.31 -2.63 17.40
C PHE A 6 -2.32 -3.12 18.46
N VAL A 7 -1.02 -2.86 18.26
CA VAL A 7 0.04 -3.20 19.21
C VAL A 7 -0.05 -2.32 20.47
N ALA A 8 -0.22 -1.01 20.32
CA ALA A 8 -0.33 -0.07 21.44
C ALA A 8 -1.54 -0.36 22.35
N GLU A 9 -2.62 -0.87 21.76
CA GLU A 9 -3.83 -1.26 22.47
C GLU A 9 -3.80 -2.70 23.03
N MET A 10 -2.70 -3.44 22.83
CA MET A 10 -2.60 -4.87 23.20
C MET A 10 -3.82 -5.67 22.75
N SER A 11 -4.27 -5.39 21.53
CA SER A 11 -5.48 -6.00 20.98
C SER A 11 -5.34 -7.52 20.90
N ALA A 12 -6.47 -8.24 20.85
CA ALA A 12 -6.45 -9.69 20.67
C ALA A 12 -5.68 -10.12 19.40
N LEU A 13 -5.73 -9.32 18.33
CA LEU A 13 -4.99 -9.58 17.10
C LEU A 13 -3.48 -9.39 17.29
N SER A 14 -3.04 -8.34 17.99
CA SER A 14 -1.62 -8.11 18.21
C SER A 14 -1.01 -9.19 19.10
N ILE A 15 -1.73 -9.62 20.14
CA ILE A 15 -1.35 -10.76 20.99
C ILE A 15 -1.27 -12.06 20.14
N LEU A 16 -2.29 -12.33 19.32
CA LEU A 16 -2.33 -13.55 18.49
C LEU A 16 -1.18 -13.63 17.50
N PHE A 17 -0.80 -12.50 16.90
CA PHE A 17 0.26 -12.42 15.90
C PHE A 17 1.59 -11.90 16.44
N ASN A 18 1.74 -11.84 17.77
CA ASN A 18 2.98 -11.46 18.47
C ASN A 18 3.56 -10.14 17.94
N ASP A 19 2.69 -9.15 17.72
CA ASP A 19 3.02 -7.81 17.21
C ASP A 19 3.71 -7.77 15.83
N ALA A 20 3.77 -8.91 15.13
CA ALA A 20 4.45 -9.03 13.84
C ALA A 20 3.45 -9.01 12.69
N SER A 21 3.49 -7.95 11.87
CA SER A 21 2.65 -7.79 10.66
C SER A 21 1.18 -8.18 10.96
N VAL A 22 0.63 -7.54 12.00
CA VAL A 22 -0.59 -7.98 12.68
C VAL A 22 -1.77 -8.05 11.71
N LEU A 23 -1.97 -6.98 10.93
CA LEU A 23 -3.04 -6.90 9.95
C LEU A 23 -2.79 -7.81 8.76
N GLU A 24 -1.56 -7.92 8.26
CA GLU A 24 -1.25 -8.78 7.12
C GLU A 24 -1.44 -10.27 7.46
N ASN A 25 -1.07 -10.69 8.68
CA ASN A 25 -1.38 -12.02 9.19
C ASN A 25 -2.89 -12.24 9.37
N PHE A 26 -3.62 -11.23 9.84
CA PHE A 26 -5.07 -11.29 9.91
C PHE A 26 -5.70 -11.42 8.52
N HIS A 27 -5.20 -10.69 7.51
CA HIS A 27 -5.62 -10.79 6.12
C HIS A 27 -5.37 -12.19 5.56
N CYS A 28 -4.19 -12.79 5.81
CA CYS A 28 -3.91 -14.19 5.45
C CYS A 28 -4.95 -15.13 6.08
N SER A 29 -5.17 -15.02 7.39
CA SER A 29 -6.14 -15.86 8.12
C SER A 29 -7.56 -15.74 7.55
N LEU A 30 -8.02 -14.52 7.26
CA LEU A 30 -9.34 -14.28 6.70
C LEU A 30 -9.46 -14.84 5.28
N THR A 31 -8.48 -14.60 4.41
CA THR A 31 -8.45 -15.13 3.04
C THR A 31 -8.66 -16.64 3.02
N PHE A 32 -7.89 -17.39 3.81
CA PHE A 32 -8.02 -18.83 3.81
C PHE A 32 -9.20 -19.37 4.60
N ARG A 33 -9.74 -18.61 5.55
CA ARG A 33 -11.02 -18.94 6.17
C ARG A 33 -12.16 -18.91 5.16
N VAL A 34 -12.17 -17.89 4.29
CA VAL A 34 -13.14 -17.78 3.20
C VAL A 34 -12.94 -18.89 2.17
N LEU A 35 -11.70 -19.14 1.73
CA LEU A 35 -11.41 -20.20 0.76
C LEU A 35 -11.66 -21.61 1.29
N ASN A 36 -11.73 -21.80 2.61
CA ASN A 36 -12.10 -23.07 3.23
C ASN A 36 -13.61 -23.36 3.15
N ASP A 37 -14.44 -22.35 2.84
CA ASP A 37 -15.83 -22.58 2.49
C ASP A 37 -15.90 -23.23 1.10
N SER A 38 -16.56 -24.39 1.01
CA SER A 38 -16.71 -25.13 -0.24
C SER A 38 -17.35 -24.33 -1.38
N SER A 39 -18.20 -23.34 -1.07
CA SER A 39 -18.84 -22.46 -2.05
C SER A 39 -17.90 -21.38 -2.60
N CYS A 40 -16.77 -21.13 -1.92
CA CYS A 40 -15.77 -20.13 -2.29
C CYS A 40 -14.39 -20.75 -2.59
N ASN A 41 -14.26 -22.08 -2.54
CA ASN A 41 -12.96 -22.75 -2.67
C ASN A 41 -12.44 -22.71 -4.12
N LEU A 42 -11.64 -21.70 -4.43
CA LEU A 42 -10.96 -21.56 -5.72
C LEU A 42 -9.93 -22.66 -6.01
N PHE A 43 -9.53 -23.44 -4.99
CA PHE A 43 -8.54 -24.50 -5.11
C PHE A 43 -9.15 -25.90 -5.28
N ALA A 44 -10.48 -26.00 -5.41
CA ALA A 44 -11.19 -27.29 -5.47
C ALA A 44 -10.72 -28.22 -6.61
N LEU A 45 -10.15 -27.66 -7.68
CA LEU A 45 -9.64 -28.41 -8.84
C LEU A 45 -8.12 -28.62 -8.82
N LEU A 46 -7.41 -28.07 -7.83
CA LEU A 46 -5.97 -28.26 -7.68
C LEU A 46 -5.69 -29.56 -6.93
N SER A 47 -4.55 -30.18 -7.22
CA SER A 47 -4.01 -31.22 -6.34
C SER A 47 -3.59 -30.63 -5.00
N ASP A 48 -3.46 -31.48 -3.97
CA ASP A 48 -3.00 -31.04 -2.64
C ASP A 48 -1.63 -30.35 -2.68
N ALA A 49 -0.75 -30.77 -3.59
CA ALA A 49 0.57 -30.17 -3.77
C ALA A 49 0.46 -28.74 -4.34
N GLU A 50 -0.29 -28.56 -5.42
CA GLU A 50 -0.52 -27.26 -6.05
C GLU A 50 -1.26 -26.31 -5.09
N ALA A 51 -2.27 -26.79 -4.37
CA ALA A 51 -3.00 -25.97 -3.40
C ALA A 51 -2.10 -25.47 -2.26
N ARG A 52 -1.17 -26.31 -1.77
CA ARG A 52 -0.17 -25.90 -0.77
C ARG A 52 0.82 -24.87 -1.33
N GLU A 53 1.26 -25.05 -2.56
CA GLU A 53 2.16 -24.12 -3.23
C GLU A 53 1.50 -22.75 -3.43
N VAL A 54 0.31 -22.72 -4.04
CA VAL A 54 -0.47 -21.49 -4.25
C VAL A 54 -0.77 -20.80 -2.92
N ARG A 55 -1.12 -21.57 -1.88
CA ARG A 55 -1.30 -21.03 -0.52
C ARG A 55 -0.03 -20.33 -0.03
N SER A 56 1.15 -20.96 -0.15
CA SER A 56 2.42 -20.34 0.28
C SER A 56 2.65 -19.01 -0.43
N LYS A 57 2.48 -19.00 -1.75
CA LYS A 57 2.67 -17.81 -2.59
C LYS A 57 1.71 -16.68 -2.23
N ILE A 58 0.44 -16.97 -1.96
CA ILE A 58 -0.54 -15.97 -1.51
C ILE A 58 -0.15 -15.40 -0.14
N ILE A 59 0.27 -16.24 0.82
CA ILE A 59 0.71 -15.78 2.14
C ILE A 59 1.90 -14.83 2.00
N GLU A 60 2.91 -15.23 1.23
CA GLU A 60 4.11 -14.42 0.99
C GLU A 60 3.75 -13.05 0.39
N LEU A 61 2.86 -13.00 -0.60
CA LEU A 61 2.45 -11.75 -1.24
C LEU A 61 1.62 -10.84 -0.32
N ILE A 62 0.73 -11.41 0.50
CA ILE A 62 -0.02 -10.62 1.49
C ILE A 62 0.93 -10.07 2.55
N LEU A 63 1.86 -10.87 3.07
CA LEU A 63 2.83 -10.37 4.06
C LEU A 63 3.76 -9.31 3.47
N ALA A 64 4.05 -9.37 2.17
CA ALA A 64 4.84 -8.37 1.47
C ALA A 64 4.16 -6.98 1.38
N THR A 65 2.86 -6.85 1.66
CA THR A 65 2.21 -5.52 1.74
C THR A 65 2.53 -4.77 3.03
N ASP A 66 3.17 -5.41 4.02
CA ASP A 66 3.66 -4.70 5.21
C ASP A 66 4.79 -3.73 4.82
N MET A 67 4.48 -2.43 4.93
CA MET A 67 5.39 -1.33 4.60
C MET A 67 6.67 -1.30 5.44
N ARG A 68 6.73 -1.99 6.58
CA ARG A 68 7.96 -2.14 7.37
C ARG A 68 9.10 -2.79 6.58
N THR A 69 8.77 -3.69 5.65
CA THR A 69 9.74 -4.44 4.83
C THR A 69 10.08 -3.76 3.50
N HIS A 70 9.39 -2.67 3.16
CA HIS A 70 9.43 -2.05 1.84
C HIS A 70 10.85 -1.66 1.39
N PHE A 71 11.58 -0.91 2.22
CA PHE A 71 12.92 -0.42 1.85
C PHE A 71 13.97 -1.54 1.83
N GLU A 72 13.88 -2.50 2.74
CA GLU A 72 14.73 -3.69 2.74
C GLU A 72 14.54 -4.48 1.44
N PHE A 73 13.27 -4.75 1.07
CA PHE A 73 12.92 -5.41 -0.17
C PHE A 73 13.47 -4.67 -1.38
N LEU A 74 13.25 -3.34 -1.47
CA LEU A 74 13.66 -2.56 -2.63
C LEU A 74 15.19 -2.53 -2.80
N ASN A 75 15.94 -2.46 -1.70
CA ASN A 75 17.40 -2.54 -1.73
C ASN A 75 17.86 -3.93 -2.20
N ARG A 76 17.29 -5.00 -1.65
CA ARG A 76 17.54 -6.38 -2.09
C ARG A 76 17.24 -6.54 -3.59
N PHE A 77 16.10 -6.04 -4.04
CA PHE A 77 15.67 -6.08 -5.43
C PHE A 77 16.71 -5.44 -6.36
N ARG A 78 17.16 -4.22 -6.03
CA ARG A 78 18.16 -3.48 -6.80
C ARG A 78 19.49 -4.22 -6.88
N THR A 79 19.94 -4.81 -5.77
CA THR A 79 21.17 -5.60 -5.75
C THR A 79 21.08 -6.81 -6.68
N ILE A 80 19.98 -7.56 -6.61
CA ILE A 80 19.78 -8.76 -7.44
C ILE A 80 19.62 -8.37 -8.91
N ARG A 81 18.77 -7.38 -9.22
CA ARG A 81 18.56 -6.87 -10.59
C ARG A 81 19.86 -6.32 -11.21
N GLY A 82 20.75 -5.76 -10.41
CA GLY A 82 22.06 -5.25 -10.87
C GLY A 82 23.05 -6.34 -11.29
N SER A 83 22.77 -7.61 -10.98
CA SER A 83 23.58 -8.75 -11.41
C SER A 83 23.39 -9.04 -12.91
N GLU A 84 24.48 -9.39 -13.60
CA GLU A 84 24.42 -9.85 -15.00
C GLU A 84 23.60 -11.13 -15.19
N GLN A 85 23.36 -11.89 -14.11
CA GLN A 85 22.60 -13.14 -14.13
C GLN A 85 21.09 -12.92 -13.96
N PHE A 86 20.63 -11.70 -13.65
CA PHE A 86 19.22 -11.43 -13.44
C PHE A 86 18.40 -11.74 -14.70
N ASN A 87 17.42 -12.63 -14.56
CA ASN A 87 16.54 -13.00 -15.67
C ASN A 87 15.18 -13.51 -15.16
N PHE A 88 14.26 -12.60 -14.83
CA PHE A 88 12.90 -12.94 -14.36
C PHE A 88 12.06 -13.77 -15.35
N LYS A 89 12.47 -13.84 -16.64
CA LYS A 89 11.78 -14.68 -17.63
C LYS A 89 12.20 -16.15 -17.52
N LYS A 90 13.45 -16.42 -17.15
CA LYS A 90 14.03 -17.78 -17.13
C LYS A 90 14.32 -18.33 -15.73
N ASN A 91 14.57 -17.46 -14.76
CA ASN A 91 14.86 -17.81 -13.39
C ASN A 91 13.59 -17.62 -12.53
N GLU A 92 13.25 -18.64 -11.74
CA GLU A 92 12.03 -18.65 -10.92
C GLU A 92 12.11 -17.68 -9.74
N ASP A 93 13.26 -17.61 -9.07
CA ASP A 93 13.49 -16.71 -7.94
C ASP A 93 13.40 -15.25 -8.39
N ASP A 94 14.00 -14.90 -9.53
CA ASP A 94 13.92 -13.56 -10.11
C ASP A 94 12.49 -13.22 -10.54
N ARG A 95 11.74 -14.21 -11.05
CA ARG A 95 10.33 -14.03 -11.39
C ARG A 95 9.49 -13.78 -10.16
N TRP A 96 9.76 -14.50 -9.08
CA TRP A 96 9.06 -14.32 -7.81
C TRP A 96 9.36 -12.96 -7.21
N LEU A 97 10.61 -12.52 -7.27
CA LEU A 97 11.04 -11.20 -6.84
C LEU A 97 10.34 -10.08 -7.64
N ALA A 98 10.17 -10.27 -8.96
CA ALA A 98 9.39 -9.36 -9.80
C ALA A 98 7.89 -9.36 -9.45
N ALA A 99 7.31 -10.52 -9.10
CA ALA A 99 5.93 -10.61 -8.65
C ALA A 99 5.69 -9.87 -7.33
N GLU A 100 6.62 -9.99 -6.37
CA GLU A 100 6.59 -9.23 -5.11
C GLU A 100 6.69 -7.71 -5.36
N LEU A 101 7.55 -7.28 -6.30
CA LEU A 101 7.65 -5.88 -6.72
C LEU A 101 6.32 -5.37 -7.30
N CYS A 102 5.67 -6.16 -8.18
CA CYS A 102 4.36 -5.84 -8.74
C CYS A 102 3.27 -5.71 -7.65
N MET A 103 3.26 -6.62 -6.67
CA MET A 103 2.30 -6.57 -5.55
C MET A 103 2.45 -5.27 -4.76
N ARG A 104 3.69 -4.94 -4.36
CA ARG A 104 3.99 -3.70 -3.64
C ARG A 104 3.62 -2.46 -4.45
N ALA A 105 3.92 -2.44 -5.75
CA ALA A 105 3.57 -1.32 -6.63
C ALA A 105 2.05 -1.17 -6.80
N SER A 106 1.32 -2.29 -6.79
CA SER A 106 -0.13 -2.30 -6.89
C SER A 106 -0.78 -1.74 -5.62
N ASP A 107 -0.27 -2.12 -4.45
CA ASP A 107 -0.82 -1.74 -3.14
C ASP A 107 -0.80 -0.21 -2.92
N ILE A 108 0.28 0.45 -3.32
CA ILE A 108 0.40 1.93 -3.28
C ILE A 108 0.28 2.59 -4.66
N GLY A 109 -0.35 1.90 -5.61
CA GLY A 109 -0.43 2.30 -7.01
C GLY A 109 -1.26 3.54 -7.29
N HIS A 110 -2.05 4.02 -6.32
CA HIS A 110 -2.84 5.25 -6.46
C HIS A 110 -1.96 6.49 -6.75
N GLY A 111 -0.67 6.48 -6.35
CA GLY A 111 0.30 7.52 -6.69
C GLY A 111 0.58 7.65 -8.19
N ALA A 112 0.36 6.58 -8.96
CA ALA A 112 0.59 6.52 -10.40
C ALA A 112 -0.67 6.68 -11.26
N LEU A 113 -1.81 6.97 -10.63
CA LEU A 113 -3.04 7.33 -11.33
C LEU A 113 -3.01 8.81 -11.74
N LYS A 114 -3.90 9.20 -12.66
CA LYS A 114 -4.10 10.61 -12.99
C LYS A 114 -4.54 11.41 -11.77
N TRP A 115 -4.15 12.68 -11.71
CA TRP A 115 -4.38 13.59 -10.57
C TRP A 115 -5.72 13.45 -9.88
N LYS A 116 -6.85 13.52 -10.63
CA LYS A 116 -8.20 13.43 -10.05
C LYS A 116 -8.40 12.16 -9.20
N GLN A 117 -7.93 11.01 -9.69
CA GLN A 117 -8.07 9.74 -8.97
C GLN A 117 -7.05 9.66 -7.84
N HIS A 118 -5.81 10.09 -8.08
CA HIS A 118 -4.78 10.14 -7.05
C HIS A 118 -5.23 10.97 -5.84
N PHE A 119 -5.71 12.18 -6.07
CA PHE A 119 -6.19 13.11 -5.04
C PHE A 119 -7.36 12.54 -4.24
N GLU A 120 -8.32 11.90 -4.91
CA GLU A 120 -9.45 11.22 -4.25
C GLU A 120 -8.98 10.11 -3.30
N TRP A 121 -8.03 9.27 -3.73
CA TRP A 121 -7.48 8.22 -2.89
C TRP A 121 -6.64 8.77 -1.74
N THR A 122 -5.86 9.83 -1.98
CA THR A 122 -5.14 10.55 -0.91
C THR A 122 -6.13 11.09 0.12
N ALA A 123 -7.21 11.74 -0.30
CA ALA A 123 -8.24 12.25 0.61
C ALA A 123 -8.81 11.15 1.51
N ARG A 124 -9.12 9.99 0.94
CA ARG A 124 -9.63 8.82 1.68
C ARG A 124 -8.62 8.28 2.69
N ALA A 125 -7.37 8.07 2.25
CA ALA A 125 -6.31 7.55 3.11
C ALA A 125 -6.00 8.51 4.27
N THR A 126 -5.86 9.81 3.97
CA THR A 126 -5.64 10.84 4.99
C THR A 126 -6.82 10.96 5.95
N THR A 127 -8.06 10.86 5.47
CA THR A 127 -9.24 10.83 6.35
C THR A 127 -9.19 9.63 7.31
N GLU A 128 -8.78 8.45 6.84
CA GLU A 128 -8.61 7.29 7.71
C GLU A 128 -7.53 7.52 8.78
N PHE A 129 -6.41 8.17 8.43
CA PHE A 129 -5.36 8.55 9.38
C PHE A 129 -5.87 9.53 10.43
N TYR A 130 -6.64 10.54 10.02
CA TYR A 130 -7.23 11.50 10.96
C TYR A 130 -8.22 10.85 11.91
N LEU A 131 -9.04 9.92 11.43
CA LEU A 131 -9.91 9.14 12.31
C LEU A 131 -9.11 8.30 13.29
N GLN A 132 -7.88 7.87 12.93
CA GLN A 132 -6.98 7.16 13.85
C GLN A 132 -6.43 8.09 14.92
N GLY A 133 -5.92 9.26 14.55
CA GLY A 133 -5.41 10.25 15.50
C GLY A 133 -6.47 10.69 16.51
N ASP A 134 -7.71 10.92 16.05
CA ASP A 134 -8.83 11.26 16.93
C ASP A 134 -9.08 10.17 17.99
N GLU A 135 -9.04 8.90 17.57
CA GLU A 135 -9.23 7.79 18.49
C GLU A 135 -8.06 7.62 19.46
N GLU A 136 -6.82 7.74 18.96
CA GLU A 136 -5.62 7.71 19.80
C GLU A 136 -5.69 8.82 20.87
N SER A 137 -6.10 10.03 20.49
CA SER A 137 -6.29 11.16 21.41
C SER A 137 -7.38 10.88 22.45
N ARG A 138 -8.54 10.35 22.02
CA ARG A 138 -9.65 9.97 22.91
C ARG A 138 -9.22 8.92 23.95
N LEU A 139 -8.31 8.03 23.57
CA LEU A 139 -7.74 7.00 24.45
C LEU A 139 -6.56 7.51 25.29
N GLY A 140 -6.19 8.79 25.19
CA GLY A 140 -5.07 9.37 25.92
C GLY A 140 -3.70 8.92 25.43
N ARG A 141 -3.60 8.47 24.16
CA ARG A 141 -2.36 8.03 23.51
C ARG A 141 -1.71 9.17 22.73
N THR A 142 -0.41 9.04 22.49
CA THR A 142 0.28 9.87 21.52
C THR A 142 -0.24 9.54 20.12
N MET A 143 -0.68 10.56 19.37
CA MET A 143 -1.11 10.38 17.99
C MET A 143 0.04 9.86 17.14
N SER A 144 -0.26 8.90 16.27
CA SER A 144 0.66 8.38 15.28
C SER A 144 1.08 9.47 14.28
N PRO A 145 2.29 9.39 13.70
CA PRO A 145 2.71 10.29 12.64
C PRO A 145 1.66 10.38 11.52
N LEU A 146 1.46 11.58 10.97
CA LEU A 146 0.49 11.91 9.91
C LEU A 146 -1.00 11.76 10.31
N CYS A 147 -1.31 11.33 11.54
CA CYS A 147 -2.67 11.12 12.00
C CYS A 147 -3.28 12.37 12.67
N ASP A 148 -2.48 13.41 12.91
CA ASP A 148 -2.97 14.68 13.46
C ASP A 148 -3.54 15.59 12.36
N ARG A 149 -4.87 15.79 12.38
CA ARG A 149 -5.57 16.66 11.43
C ARG A 149 -5.24 18.14 11.58
N GLU A 150 -4.74 18.58 12.74
CA GLU A 150 -4.32 19.97 12.95
C GLU A 150 -3.05 20.29 12.13
N THR A 151 -2.30 19.26 11.73
CA THR A 151 -1.12 19.39 10.86
C THR A 151 -1.44 19.32 9.36
N HIS A 152 -2.72 19.44 8.97
CA HIS A 152 -3.18 19.29 7.57
C HIS A 152 -2.42 20.16 6.56
N ALA A 153 -1.94 21.34 6.97
CA ALA A 153 -1.13 22.21 6.13
C ALA A 153 0.14 21.52 5.57
N GLN A 154 0.64 20.47 6.22
CA GLN A 154 1.82 19.71 5.79
C GLN A 154 1.50 18.63 4.75
N LEU A 155 0.22 18.42 4.41
CA LEU A 155 -0.22 17.33 3.54
C LEU A 155 0.51 17.32 2.19
N ALA A 156 0.66 18.47 1.54
CA ALA A 156 1.36 18.57 0.27
C ALA A 156 2.80 18.07 0.36
N THR A 157 3.55 18.52 1.38
CA THR A 157 4.93 18.08 1.63
C THR A 157 5.00 16.58 1.95
N SER A 158 4.08 16.07 2.76
CA SER A 158 4.02 14.64 3.09
C SER A 158 3.71 13.78 1.85
N GLN A 159 2.76 14.18 1.01
CA GLN A 159 2.44 13.46 -0.23
C GLN A 159 3.60 13.51 -1.22
N LEU A 160 4.25 14.66 -1.37
CA LEU A 160 5.44 14.77 -2.22
C LEU A 160 6.55 13.81 -1.77
N GLY A 161 6.83 13.74 -0.47
CA GLY A 161 7.79 12.81 0.11
C GLY A 161 7.39 11.34 -0.13
N PHE A 162 6.12 11.00 0.09
CA PHE A 162 5.59 9.67 -0.16
C PHE A 162 5.74 9.24 -1.63
N LEU A 163 5.34 10.10 -2.58
CA LEU A 163 5.47 9.80 -4.00
C LEU A 163 6.93 9.62 -4.41
N ARG A 164 7.81 10.54 -4.00
CA ARG A 164 9.23 10.52 -4.41
C ARG A 164 10.03 9.37 -3.82
N HIS A 165 9.80 9.06 -2.55
CA HIS A 165 10.67 8.15 -1.80
C HIS A 165 10.07 6.77 -1.59
N VAL A 166 8.77 6.59 -1.76
CA VAL A 166 8.09 5.31 -1.53
C VAL A 166 7.49 4.76 -2.81
N VAL A 167 6.64 5.53 -3.50
CA VAL A 167 5.90 5.02 -4.67
C VAL A 167 6.80 4.95 -5.91
N ARG A 168 7.36 6.09 -6.33
CA ARG A 168 8.15 6.21 -7.57
C ARG A 168 9.28 5.20 -7.69
N PRO A 169 10.05 4.89 -6.62
CA PRO A 169 11.11 3.90 -6.72
C PRO A 169 10.65 2.51 -7.17
N LEU A 170 9.45 2.05 -6.77
CA LEU A 170 8.91 0.77 -7.23
C LEU A 170 8.66 0.77 -8.75
N PHE A 171 8.04 1.84 -9.26
CA PHE A 171 7.72 1.96 -10.69
C PHE A 171 8.98 2.12 -11.55
N VAL A 172 10.03 2.78 -11.03
CA VAL A 172 11.33 2.84 -11.70
C VAL A 172 11.95 1.46 -11.84
N GLU A 173 11.91 0.63 -10.80
CA GLU A 173 12.44 -0.74 -10.89
C GLU A 173 11.58 -1.62 -11.81
N LEU A 174 10.26 -1.44 -11.84
CA LEU A 174 9.37 -2.12 -12.79
C LEU A 174 9.72 -1.76 -14.24
N ASP A 175 9.90 -0.48 -14.53
CA ASP A 175 10.28 0.02 -15.85
C ASP A 175 11.70 -0.42 -16.26
N ALA A 176 12.57 -0.68 -15.28
CA ALA A 176 13.92 -1.18 -15.50
C ALA A 176 13.97 -2.68 -15.85
N ILE A 177 13.05 -3.51 -15.34
CA ILE A 177 13.00 -4.94 -15.68
C ILE A 177 12.30 -5.20 -17.01
N GLU A 178 11.24 -4.45 -17.33
CA GLU A 178 10.56 -4.55 -18.62
C GLU A 178 9.86 -3.25 -18.99
N LYS A 179 10.31 -2.65 -20.10
CA LYS A 179 9.71 -1.43 -20.65
C LYS A 179 8.31 -1.75 -21.19
N GLN A 180 7.29 -1.20 -20.55
CA GLN A 180 5.92 -1.25 -21.03
C GLN A 180 5.31 0.15 -21.02
N LYS A 181 4.54 0.48 -22.06
CA LYS A 181 3.90 1.80 -22.18
C LYS A 181 3.08 2.16 -20.94
N THR A 182 2.38 1.18 -20.36
CA THR A 182 1.58 1.34 -19.14
C THR A 182 2.40 1.79 -17.94
N ILE A 183 3.62 1.23 -17.77
CA ILE A 183 4.53 1.60 -16.68
C ILE A 183 5.14 2.98 -16.94
N THR A 184 5.51 3.28 -18.19
CA THR A 184 6.02 4.60 -18.57
C THR A 184 4.95 5.69 -18.37
N ASP A 185 3.70 5.42 -18.74
CA ASP A 185 2.56 6.33 -18.50
C ASP A 185 2.33 6.53 -16.99
N ALA A 186 2.45 5.46 -16.18
CA ALA A 186 2.34 5.50 -14.72
C ALA A 186 3.46 6.36 -14.08
N LEU A 187 4.71 6.24 -14.55
CA LEU A 187 5.81 7.10 -14.13
C LEU A 187 5.56 8.57 -14.49
N LYS A 188 5.02 8.84 -15.68
CA LYS A 188 4.65 10.21 -16.06
C LYS A 188 3.58 10.77 -15.12
N ASN A 189 2.54 9.99 -14.81
CA ASN A 189 1.51 10.43 -13.86
C ASN A 189 2.10 10.71 -12.46
N LEU A 190 3.04 9.88 -11.99
CA LEU A 190 3.75 10.11 -10.72
C LEU A 190 4.49 11.45 -10.73
N ASP A 191 5.23 11.74 -11.80
CA ASP A 191 5.96 13.00 -11.95
C ASP A 191 4.98 14.18 -12.02
N ASP A 192 3.91 14.08 -12.83
CA ASP A 192 2.84 15.09 -12.91
C ASP A 192 2.19 15.33 -11.51
N ASN A 193 1.92 14.27 -10.75
CA ASN A 193 1.31 14.37 -9.41
C ASN A 193 2.27 15.03 -8.40
N CYS A 194 3.58 14.77 -8.50
CA CYS A 194 4.59 15.46 -7.70
C CYS A 194 4.55 16.97 -7.97
N GLU A 195 4.51 17.38 -9.24
CA GLU A 195 4.43 18.80 -9.61
C GLU A 195 3.15 19.47 -9.10
N GLN A 196 2.01 18.76 -9.10
CA GLN A 196 0.76 19.29 -8.56
C GLN A 196 0.85 19.51 -7.04
N TRP A 197 1.41 18.55 -6.30
CA TRP A 197 1.62 18.71 -4.85
C TRP A 197 2.61 19.82 -4.53
N GLU A 198 3.68 19.99 -5.31
CA GLU A 198 4.61 21.11 -5.15
C GLU A 198 3.91 22.45 -5.32
N LYS A 199 3.11 22.63 -6.38
CA LYS A 199 2.34 23.85 -6.61
C LYS A 199 1.35 24.14 -5.48
N LEU A 200 0.68 23.12 -4.97
CA LEU A 200 -0.25 23.27 -3.83
C LEU A 200 0.47 23.67 -2.54
N GLY A 201 1.66 23.11 -2.30
CA GLY A 201 2.50 23.45 -1.15
C GLY A 201 3.06 24.88 -1.23
N GLU A 202 3.55 25.31 -2.38
CA GLU A 202 4.10 26.67 -2.59
C GLU A 202 3.04 27.75 -2.53
N ALA A 203 1.84 27.47 -3.04
CA ALA A 203 0.75 28.43 -3.06
C ALA A 203 0.04 28.59 -1.70
N GLU A 204 0.45 27.83 -0.67
CA GLU A 204 -0.21 27.73 0.64
C GLU A 204 -1.74 27.56 0.51
N GLN A 205 -2.17 26.90 -0.57
CA GLN A 205 -3.59 26.74 -0.86
C GLN A 205 -4.21 25.83 0.17
N LEU A 206 -5.38 26.22 0.68
CA LEU A 206 -6.18 25.33 1.51
C LEU A 206 -6.56 24.09 0.69
N ILE A 207 -5.95 22.96 1.03
CA ILE A 207 -6.31 21.68 0.45
C ILE A 207 -7.65 21.28 1.06
N VAL A 208 -8.69 21.22 0.23
CA VAL A 208 -10.02 20.82 0.66
C VAL A 208 -10.33 19.48 0.04
N PHE A 209 -10.60 18.48 0.89
CA PHE A 209 -11.02 17.18 0.43
C PHE A 209 -12.45 17.21 -0.10
N PRO A 210 -12.73 16.46 -1.19
CA PRO A 210 -14.08 16.31 -1.68
C PRO A 210 -14.96 15.65 -0.60
N GLN A 211 -16.18 16.16 -0.45
CA GLN A 211 -17.16 15.58 0.46
C GLN A 211 -17.47 14.14 0.06
N PRO A 212 -17.57 13.18 1.01
CA PRO A 212 -17.92 11.80 0.70
C PRO A 212 -19.27 11.74 -0.04
N VAL A 213 -19.36 10.93 -1.09
CA VAL A 213 -20.60 10.76 -1.88
C VAL A 213 -21.81 10.39 -1.00
N ARG A 214 -21.59 9.67 0.11
CA ARG A 214 -22.65 9.30 1.06
C ARG A 214 -23.32 10.49 1.76
N GLU A 215 -22.67 11.65 1.85
CA GLU A 215 -23.26 12.84 2.46
C GLU A 215 -24.01 13.72 1.44
N GLN A 216 -23.71 13.59 0.15
CA GLN A 216 -24.41 14.32 -0.92
C GLN A 216 -25.83 13.77 -1.18
N GLU A 217 -26.06 12.48 -0.92
CA GLU A 217 -27.39 11.86 -1.00
C GLU A 217 -28.26 12.16 0.23
N ALA A 218 -27.64 12.52 1.37
CA ALA A 218 -28.35 12.86 2.60
C ALA A 218 -28.90 14.30 2.61
N THR A 219 -28.44 15.16 1.70
CA THR A 219 -28.93 16.56 1.57
C THR A 219 -30.07 16.70 0.54
N LEU A 220 -30.54 15.58 -0.05
CA LEU A 220 -31.63 15.54 -1.04
C LEU A 220 -32.91 14.82 -0.55
N GLN A 221 -33.06 14.62 0.76
CA GLN A 221 -34.31 14.21 1.41
C GLN A 221 -34.77 15.29 2.39
#